data_AF-A0A952T787-F1
#
_entry.id   AF-A0A952T787-F1
#
_cell.length_a   1.000
_cell.length_b   1.000
_cell.length_c   1.000
_cell.angle_alpha   90.00
_cell.angle_beta   90.00
_cell.angle_gamma   90.00
#
_symmetry.space_group_name_H-M   'P 1'
#
loop_
_entity.id
_entity.type
_entity.pdbx_description
1 polymer ?
#
loop_
_entity_poly.entity_id
_entity_poly.type
_entity_poly.pdbx_seq_one_letter_code
_entity_poly.pdbx_strand_id
1 'polypeptide(L)'
;MADNKFRIEPKVKSSGSNGSGVFSGLEKKLKLENYFEEGFPVQHLPKMIFVMVLGLLYISNTHYAEKTVRKINDVQAEVEDLRADYTTMKADLMFASKQSEVARKVSPYGLRETLRPPYKIVVKKSEY
;
A
#
# COMPACT_ATOMS: atom_id res chain seq x y z
N MET A 1 -52.13 28.79 -50.33
CA MET A 1 -52.44 28.14 -49.04
C MET A 1 -51.65 26.85 -49.00
N ALA A 2 -50.61 26.79 -48.17
CA ALA A 2 -49.86 25.57 -47.91
C ALA A 2 -49.99 25.30 -46.42
N ASP A 3 -50.83 24.32 -46.07
CA ASP A 3 -51.02 23.88 -44.70
C ASP A 3 -49.78 23.13 -44.24
N ASN A 4 -49.06 23.73 -43.31
CA ASN A 4 -47.93 23.13 -42.65
C ASN A 4 -48.42 22.20 -41.53
N LYS A 5 -48.26 20.89 -41.71
CA LYS A 5 -48.62 19.87 -40.73
C LYS A 5 -47.36 19.20 -40.19
N PHE A 6 -46.59 19.92 -39.36
CA PHE A 6 -45.59 19.27 -38.50
C PHE A 6 -46.28 18.57 -37.33
N ARG A 7 -46.50 17.26 -37.47
CA ARG A 7 -46.73 16.36 -36.33
C ARG A 7 -45.44 16.30 -35.51
N ILE A 8 -45.48 16.88 -34.31
CA ILE A 8 -44.47 16.67 -33.28
C ILE A 8 -44.89 15.40 -32.53
N GLU A 9 -44.20 14.29 -32.76
CA GLU A 9 -44.25 13.13 -31.86
C GLU A 9 -43.18 13.30 -30.78
N PRO A 10 -43.50 13.14 -29.48
CA PRO A 10 -42.49 13.12 -28.44
C PRO A 10 -41.72 11.79 -28.53
N LYS A 11 -40.49 11.87 -29.04
CA LYS A 11 -39.55 10.75 -29.02
C LYS A 11 -39.12 10.47 -27.57
N VAL A 12 -39.88 9.63 -26.85
CA VAL A 12 -39.44 9.02 -25.59
C VAL A 12 -38.30 8.07 -25.94
N LYS A 13 -37.07 8.53 -25.72
CA LYS A 13 -35.88 7.68 -25.77
C LYS A 13 -35.91 6.74 -24.57
N SER A 14 -36.48 5.55 -24.73
CA SER A 14 -36.10 4.41 -23.89
C SER A 14 -34.74 3.90 -24.37
N SER A 15 -33.71 4.16 -23.58
CA SER A 15 -32.38 3.58 -23.76
C SER A 15 -32.47 2.09 -23.38
N GLY A 16 -32.84 1.26 -24.35
CA GLY A 16 -32.71 -0.18 -24.25
C GLY A 16 -31.28 -0.58 -24.58
N SER A 17 -30.43 -0.75 -23.57
CA SER A 17 -29.13 -1.40 -23.76
C SER A 17 -29.34 -2.91 -23.83
N ASN A 18 -29.50 -3.43 -25.06
CA ASN A 18 -29.26 -4.84 -25.36
C ASN A 18 -27.77 -5.14 -25.12
N GLY A 19 -27.44 -5.56 -23.91
CA GLY A 19 -26.12 -6.03 -23.52
C GLY A 19 -26.08 -7.55 -23.41
N SER A 20 -25.84 -8.22 -24.53
CA SER A 20 -25.44 -9.64 -24.53
C SER A 20 -24.06 -9.77 -23.89
N GLY A 21 -23.99 -9.82 -22.56
CA GLY A 21 -22.73 -9.97 -21.84
C GLY A 21 -22.99 -10.20 -20.37
N VAL A 22 -22.83 -11.45 -19.93
CA VAL A 22 -22.91 -12.00 -18.55
C VAL A 22 -24.19 -11.73 -17.73
N PHE A 23 -24.80 -10.57 -17.86
CA PHE A 23 -26.02 -10.15 -17.17
C PHE A 23 -27.27 -10.89 -17.67
N SER A 24 -27.46 -11.00 -18.99
CA SER A 24 -28.57 -11.77 -19.59
C SER A 24 -28.51 -13.27 -19.24
N GLY A 25 -27.30 -13.85 -19.13
CA GLY A 25 -27.12 -15.24 -18.72
C GLY A 25 -27.44 -15.47 -17.25
N LEU A 26 -27.11 -14.50 -16.39
CA LEU A 26 -27.45 -14.51 -14.98
C LEU A 26 -28.97 -14.35 -14.78
N GLU A 27 -29.61 -13.46 -15.54
CA GLU A 27 -31.04 -13.19 -15.52
C GLU A 27 -31.86 -14.44 -15.88
N LYS A 28 -31.46 -15.11 -16.97
CA LYS A 28 -32.10 -16.35 -17.43
C LYS A 28 -31.95 -17.50 -16.44
N LYS A 29 -30.79 -17.63 -15.79
CA LYS A 29 -30.54 -18.67 -14.77
C LYS A 29 -31.32 -18.40 -13.48
N LEU A 30 -31.48 -17.13 -13.11
CA LEU A 30 -32.24 -16.70 -11.93
C LEU A 30 -33.75 -16.69 -12.15
N LYS A 31 -34.25 -17.05 -13.35
CA LYS A 31 -35.68 -17.03 -13.72
C LYS A 31 -36.37 -15.73 -13.33
N LEU A 32 -35.64 -14.62 -13.39
CA LEU A 32 -36.09 -13.31 -12.92
C LEU A 32 -37.38 -12.88 -13.63
N GLU A 33 -37.53 -13.23 -14.92
CA GLU A 33 -38.70 -12.97 -15.75
C GLU A 33 -40.01 -13.52 -15.14
N ASN A 34 -40.00 -14.77 -14.62
CA ASN A 34 -41.16 -15.35 -13.95
C ASN A 34 -41.45 -14.69 -12.58
N TYR A 35 -40.41 -14.25 -11.86
CA TYR A 35 -40.57 -13.54 -10.58
C TYR A 35 -41.11 -12.11 -10.76
N PHE A 36 -40.88 -11.49 -11.92
CA PHE A 36 -41.43 -10.17 -12.25
C PHE A 36 -42.89 -10.25 -12.73
N GLU A 37 -43.30 -11.33 -13.40
CA GLU A 37 -44.70 -11.54 -13.81
C GLU A 37 -45.64 -11.93 -12.66
N GLU A 38 -45.19 -12.72 -11.68
CA GLU A 38 -46.01 -13.13 -10.51
C GLU A 38 -46.12 -12.06 -9.40
N GLY A 39 -45.46 -10.91 -9.56
CA GLY A 39 -45.43 -9.83 -8.58
C GLY A 39 -44.37 -10.02 -7.49
N PHE A 40 -43.68 -8.94 -7.14
CA PHE A 40 -42.48 -8.99 -6.30
C PHE A 40 -42.78 -9.49 -4.87
N PRO A 41 -42.22 -10.64 -4.42
CA PRO A 41 -42.47 -11.14 -3.08
C PRO A 41 -41.72 -10.28 -2.04
N VAL A 42 -42.43 -9.30 -1.48
CA VAL A 42 -41.92 -8.32 -0.49
C VAL A 42 -41.26 -8.96 0.74
N GLN A 43 -41.62 -10.22 1.04
CA GLN A 43 -41.04 -11.03 2.12
C GLN A 43 -39.54 -11.34 1.98
N HIS A 44 -38.99 -11.31 0.76
CA HIS A 44 -37.57 -11.63 0.51
C HIS A 44 -36.71 -10.39 0.24
N LEU A 45 -37.34 -9.22 0.07
CA LEU A 45 -36.68 -7.93 -0.11
C LEU A 45 -35.61 -7.64 0.97
N PRO A 46 -35.84 -7.82 2.28
CA PRO A 46 -34.80 -7.55 3.29
C PRO A 46 -33.58 -8.46 3.16
N LYS A 47 -33.75 -9.70 2.68
CA LYS A 47 -32.64 -10.64 2.46
C LYS A 47 -31.76 -10.23 1.27
N MET A 48 -32.38 -9.70 0.21
CA MET A 48 -31.65 -9.19 -0.96
C MET A 48 -30.82 -7.94 -0.61
N ILE A 49 -31.40 -7.03 0.17
CA ILE A 49 -30.68 -5.84 0.66
C ILE A 49 -29.50 -6.26 1.56
N PHE A 50 -29.69 -7.26 2.42
CA PHE A 50 -28.61 -7.78 3.25
C PHE A 50 -27.42 -8.30 2.42
N VAL A 51 -27.69 -9.08 1.38
CA VAL A 51 -26.63 -9.58 0.47
C VAL A 51 -25.99 -8.43 -0.32
N MET A 52 -26.77 -7.45 -0.75
CA MET A 52 -26.24 -6.24 -1.42
C MET A 52 -25.28 -5.47 -0.50
N VAL A 53 -25.63 -5.28 0.76
CA VAL A 53 -24.78 -4.62 1.76
C VAL A 53 -23.50 -5.41 1.98
N LEU A 54 -23.57 -6.74 2.08
CA LEU A 54 -22.38 -7.60 2.16
C LEU A 54 -21.48 -7.44 0.93
N GLY A 55 -22.06 -7.36 -0.26
CA GLY A 55 -21.33 -7.10 -1.50
C GLY A 55 -20.61 -5.75 -1.49
N LEU A 56 -21.28 -4.69 -1.04
CA LEU A 56 -20.68 -3.36 -0.89
C LEU A 56 -19.55 -3.35 0.15
N LEU A 57 -19.74 -4.01 1.29
CA LEU A 57 -18.69 -4.16 2.30
C LEU A 57 -17.47 -4.92 1.75
N TYR A 58 -17.69 -5.95 0.95
CA TYR A 58 -16.61 -6.71 0.32
C TYR A 58 -15.79 -5.86 -0.66
N ILE A 59 -16.46 -5.12 -1.55
CA ILE A 59 -15.80 -4.23 -2.50
C ILE A 59 -15.03 -3.14 -1.75
N SER A 60 -15.67 -2.56 -0.73
CA SER A 60 -15.05 -1.54 0.13
C SER A 60 -13.77 -2.08 0.78
N ASN A 61 -13.84 -3.24 1.43
CA ASN A 61 -12.70 -3.86 2.10
C ASN A 61 -11.55 -4.17 1.13
N THR A 62 -11.87 -4.70 -0.05
CA THR A 62 -10.88 -4.94 -1.11
C THR A 62 -10.14 -3.66 -1.49
N HIS A 63 -10.86 -2.55 -1.67
CA HIS A 63 -10.25 -1.27 -2.02
C HIS A 63 -9.38 -0.69 -0.88
N TYR A 64 -9.79 -0.90 0.38
CA TYR A 64 -8.95 -0.55 1.53
C TYR A 64 -7.67 -1.39 1.58
N ALA A 65 -7.76 -2.70 1.34
CA ALA A 65 -6.60 -3.58 1.29
C ALA A 65 -5.60 -3.15 0.21
N GLU A 66 -6.09 -2.82 -1.00
CA GLU A 66 -5.24 -2.35 -2.09
C GLU A 66 -4.49 -1.06 -1.75
N LYS A 67 -5.15 -0.09 -1.11
CA LYS A 67 -4.50 1.15 -0.64
C LYS A 67 -3.44 0.86 0.42
N THR A 68 -3.75 -0.02 1.36
CA THR A 68 -2.80 -0.42 2.41
C THR A 68 -1.57 -1.09 1.82
N VAL A 69 -1.74 -2.00 0.85
CA VAL A 69 -0.62 -2.67 0.18
C VAL A 69 0.28 -1.67 -0.54
N ARG A 70 -0.29 -0.70 -1.27
CA ARG A 70 0.50 0.37 -1.92
C ARG A 70 1.32 1.15 -0.89
N LYS A 71 0.69 1.57 0.20
CA LYS A 71 1.36 2.30 1.28
C LYS A 71 2.50 1.48 1.92
N ILE A 72 2.30 0.17 2.10
CA ILE A 72 3.35 -0.72 2.62
C ILE A 72 4.54 -0.73 1.67
N ASN A 73 4.32 -0.84 0.36
CA ASN A 73 5.41 -0.83 -0.61
C ASN A 73 6.18 0.49 -0.61
N ASP A 74 5.49 1.63 -0.54
CA ASP A 74 6.12 2.95 -0.50
C ASP A 74 7.01 3.10 0.75
N VAL A 75 6.48 2.75 1.92
CA VAL A 75 7.22 2.80 3.19
C VAL A 75 8.38 1.81 3.19
N GLN A 76 8.21 0.63 2.59
CA GLN A 76 9.27 -0.38 2.52
C GLN A 76 10.45 0.11 1.67
N ALA A 77 10.18 0.82 0.57
CA ALA A 77 11.22 1.45 -0.25
C ALA A 77 11.98 2.52 0.55
N GLU A 78 11.27 3.39 1.27
CA GLU A 78 11.89 4.43 2.11
C GLU A 78 12.80 3.82 3.21
N VAL A 79 12.37 2.72 3.83
CA VAL A 79 13.18 1.99 4.82
C VAL A 79 14.45 1.39 4.20
N GLU A 80 14.36 0.87 2.98
CA GLU A 80 15.51 0.31 2.26
C GLU A 80 16.53 1.40 1.90
N ASP A 81 16.06 2.55 1.42
CA ASP A 81 16.91 3.71 1.15
C ASP A 81 17.62 4.20 2.41
N LEU A 82 16.89 4.41 3.51
CA LEU A 82 17.49 4.79 4.80
C LEU A 82 18.52 3.77 5.29
N ARG A 83 18.27 2.48 5.06
CA ARG A 83 19.19 1.41 5.45
C ARG A 83 20.47 1.45 4.61
N ALA A 84 20.38 1.76 3.32
CA ALA A 84 21.53 1.94 2.45
C ALA A 84 22.40 3.13 2.90
N ASP A 85 21.77 4.26 3.20
CA ASP A 85 22.45 5.46 3.71
C ASP A 85 23.15 5.21 5.05
N TYR A 86 22.45 4.59 6.00
CA TYR A 86 23.02 4.23 7.29
C TYR A 86 24.22 3.29 7.13
N THR A 87 24.11 2.30 6.24
CA THR A 87 25.19 1.33 6.01
C THR A 87 26.42 2.02 5.44
N THR A 88 26.23 2.94 4.50
CA THR A 88 27.31 3.74 3.90
C THR A 88 27.97 4.64 4.94
N MET A 89 27.19 5.44 5.67
CA MET A 89 27.73 6.32 6.72
C MET A 89 28.44 5.54 7.82
N LYS A 90 27.93 4.37 8.21
CA LYS A 90 28.58 3.49 9.17
C LYS A 90 29.92 2.98 8.65
N ALA A 91 30.00 2.60 7.36
CA ALA A 91 31.25 2.16 6.75
C ALA A 91 32.29 3.29 6.74
N ASP A 92 31.89 4.51 6.40
CA ASP A 92 32.76 5.69 6.43
C ASP A 92 33.26 6.00 7.84
N LEU A 93 32.38 5.92 8.84
CA LEU A 93 32.76 6.07 10.25
C LEU A 93 33.76 5.01 10.66
N MET A 94 33.51 3.74 10.31
CA MET A 94 34.43 2.63 10.61
C MET A 94 35.79 2.84 9.96
N PHE A 95 35.83 3.29 8.71
CA PHE A 95 37.07 3.62 8.02
C PHE A 95 37.81 4.77 8.72
N ALA A 96 37.11 5.87 9.04
CA ALA A 96 37.68 7.02 9.72
C ALA A 96 38.16 6.70 11.15
N SER A 97 37.51 5.75 11.83
CA SER A 97 37.84 5.30 13.19
C SER A 97 38.93 4.23 13.22
N LYS A 98 39.38 3.74 12.06
CA LYS A 98 40.44 2.74 11.97
C LYS A 98 41.73 3.30 12.58
N GLN A 99 42.39 2.53 13.44
CA GLN A 99 43.60 2.97 14.15
C GLN A 99 44.68 3.53 13.21
N SER A 100 44.89 2.90 12.05
CA SER A 100 45.85 3.39 11.04
C SER A 100 45.46 4.74 10.42
N GLU A 101 44.16 4.97 10.19
CA GLU A 101 43.65 6.23 9.63
C GLU A 101 43.72 7.35 10.67
N VAL A 102 43.36 7.04 11.92
CA VAL A 102 43.51 7.96 13.05
C VAL A 102 44.98 8.31 13.25
N ALA A 103 45.88 7.32 13.32
CA ALA A 103 47.33 7.51 13.45
C ALA A 103 47.88 8.40 12.32
N ARG A 104 47.44 8.18 11.07
CA ARG A 104 47.80 9.03 9.92
C ARG A 104 47.30 10.47 10.08
N LYS A 105 46.05 10.67 10.51
CA LYS A 105 45.48 12.01 10.75
C LYS A 105 46.15 12.76 11.90
N VAL A 106 46.62 12.06 12.93
CA VAL A 106 47.27 12.68 14.10
C VAL A 106 48.79 12.83 13.97
N SER A 107 49.41 12.22 12.95
CA SER A 107 50.84 12.32 12.65
C SER A 107 51.38 13.76 12.56
N PRO A 108 50.68 14.73 11.92
CA PRO A 108 51.11 16.14 11.90
C PRO A 108 51.17 16.80 13.29
N TYR A 109 50.41 16.28 14.25
CA TYR A 109 50.39 16.75 15.63
C TYR A 109 51.48 16.09 16.50
N GLY A 110 52.36 15.28 15.91
CA GLY A 110 53.47 14.61 16.61
C GLY A 110 53.08 13.41 17.46
N LEU A 111 51.81 12.99 17.41
CA LEU A 111 51.29 11.85 18.15
C LEU A 111 51.72 10.53 17.48
N ARG A 112 52.23 9.58 18.27
CA ARG A 112 52.72 8.27 17.79
C ARG A 112 51.93 7.13 18.41
N GLU A 113 51.67 6.12 17.59
CA GLU A 113 51.00 4.90 18.04
C GLU A 113 51.90 4.11 19.00
N THR A 114 51.35 3.70 20.13
CA THR A 114 52.09 2.93 21.12
C THR A 114 51.95 1.44 20.79
N LEU A 115 52.99 0.85 20.21
CA LEU A 115 53.03 -0.57 19.82
C LEU A 115 53.26 -1.53 21.01
N ARG A 116 53.58 -1.00 22.19
CA ARG A 116 53.86 -1.79 23.39
C ARG A 116 52.74 -1.60 24.40
N PRO A 117 52.21 -2.68 25.02
CA PRO A 117 51.23 -2.55 26.06
C PRO A 117 51.79 -1.74 27.25
N PRO A 118 50.97 -0.91 27.91
CA PRO A 118 51.41 -0.10 29.04
C PRO A 118 51.78 -0.99 30.24
N TYR A 119 52.88 -0.64 30.91
CA TYR A 119 53.30 -1.34 32.13
C TYR A 119 52.39 -0.95 33.30
N LYS A 120 51.74 -1.94 33.90
CA LYS A 120 51.00 -1.74 35.16
C LYS A 120 52.01 -1.61 36.30
N ILE A 121 52.19 -0.39 36.80
CA ILE A 121 53.00 -0.15 37.99
C ILE A 121 52.19 -0.62 39.20
N VAL A 122 52.53 -1.80 39.74
CA VAL A 122 51.94 -2.31 40.99
C VAL A 122 52.79 -1.78 42.13
N VAL A 123 52.30 -0.77 42.84
CA VAL A 123 52.95 -0.25 44.04
C VAL A 123 52.79 -1.31 45.13
N LYS A 124 53.86 -2.02 45.50
CA LYS A 124 53.89 -2.78 46.75
C LYS A 124 53.80 -1.74 47.87
N LYS A 125 52.68 -1.73 48.58
CA LYS A 125 52.56 -1.06 49.88
C LYS A 125 53.65 -1.69 50.75
N SER A 126 54.72 -0.95 51.05
CA SER A 126 55.73 -1.45 51.99
C SER A 126 55.05 -1.58 53.35
N GLU A 127 55.18 -2.75 53.95
CA GLU A 127 55.05 -2.89 55.40
C GLU A 127 56.03 -1.90 56.03
N TYR A 128 55.47 -0.95 56.78
CA TYR A 128 56.13 -0.32 57.91
C TYR A 128 55.56 -0.96 59.16
#